data_AF-A0A1N7BY51-F1
#
_entry.id   AF-A0A1N7BY51-F1
#
_cell.length_a   1.000
_cell.length_b   1.000
_cell.length_c   1.000
_cell.angle_alpha   90.00
_cell.angle_beta   90.00
_cell.angle_gamma   90.00
#
_symmetry.space_group_name_H-M   'P 1'
#
loop_
_entity.id
_entity.type
_entity.pdbx_description
1 polymer ?
#
loop_
_entity_poly.entity_id
_entity_poly.type
_entity_poly.pdbx_seq_one_letter_code
_entity_poly.pdbx_strand_id
1 'polypeptide(L)' 'MLAHRPQGGGTLYGARVVHGTPEDCRRHAAMGFEEGWGKALDQLIEFMQARRS' A
#
# COMPACT_ATOMS: atom_id res chain seq x y z
N MET A 1 8.13 -1.21 6.19
CA MET A 1 8.96 -1.98 5.25
C MET A 1 8.14 -2.26 4.00
N LEU A 2 8.71 -1.99 2.83
CA LEU A 2 8.11 -2.31 1.54
C LEU A 2 8.88 -3.47 0.91
N ALA A 3 8.15 -4.42 0.34
CA ALA A 3 8.72 -5.52 -0.44
C ALA A 3 7.95 -5.66 -1.74
N HIS A 4 8.66 -5.93 -2.82
CA HIS A 4 8.04 -6.25 -4.10
C HIS A 4 8.81 -7.39 -4.76
N ARG A 5 8.09 -8.29 -5.44
CA ARG A 5 8.70 -9.36 -6.23
C ARG A 5 7.90 -9.59 -7.51
N PRO A 6 8.55 -10.05 -8.60
CA PRO A 6 7.82 -10.45 -9.81
C PRO A 6 6.79 -11.52 -9.49
N GLN A 7 5.60 -11.42 -10.09
CA GLN A 7 4.56 -12.44 -10.02
C GLN A 7 3.76 -12.45 -11.33
N GLY A 8 3.97 -13.48 -12.15
CA GLY A 8 3.37 -13.56 -13.49
C GLY A 8 3.74 -12.34 -14.35
N GLY A 9 2.73 -11.73 -14.97
CA GLY A 9 2.89 -10.49 -15.77
C GLY A 9 2.95 -9.18 -14.96
N GLY A 10 3.09 -9.27 -13.64
CA GLY A 10 3.05 -8.11 -12.74
C GLY A 10 4.00 -8.22 -11.56
N THR A 11 3.69 -7.43 -10.53
CA THR A 11 4.51 -7.31 -9.31
C THR A 11 3.62 -7.56 -8.11
N LEU A 12 4.00 -8.52 -7.27
CA LEU A 12 3.42 -8.67 -5.94
C LEU A 12 3.96 -7.55 -5.05
N TYR A 13 3.08 -6.71 -4.52
CA TYR A 13 3.41 -5.62 -3.62
C TYR A 13 3.00 -5.96 -2.18
N GLY A 14 3.94 -5.82 -1.24
CA GLY A 14 3.69 -6.00 0.19
C GLY A 14 4.15 -4.79 0.99
N ALA A 15 3.28 -4.27 1.84
CA ALA A 15 3.57 -3.19 2.77
C ALA A 15 3.34 -3.64 4.22
N ARG A 16 4.34 -3.42 5.08
CA ARG A 16 4.23 -3.62 6.53
C ARG A 16 4.53 -2.32 7.25
N VAL A 17 3.59 -1.87 8.07
CA VAL A 17 3.72 -0.66 8.89
C VAL A 17 4.09 -1.06 10.31
N VAL A 18 4.97 -0.29 10.94
CA VAL A 18 5.39 -0.46 12.32
C VAL A 18 5.00 0.80 13.07
N HIS A 19 4.28 0.65 14.18
CA HIS A 19 3.84 1.73 15.04
C HIS A 19 4.65 1.71 16.35
N GLY A 20 4.78 2.87 16.99
CA GLY A 20 5.50 3.00 18.25
C GLY A 20 4.80 2.29 19.41
N THR A 21 3.46 2.32 19.43
CA THR A 21 2.64 1.66 20.45
C THR A 21 1.42 0.96 19.84
N PRO A 22 0.78 0.02 20.57
CA PRO A 22 -0.50 -0.55 20.16
C PRO A 22 -1.64 0.47 20.04
N GLU A 23 -1.60 1.55 20.84
CA GLU A 23 -2.61 2.61 20.79
C GLU A 23 -2.48 3.45 19.52
N ASP A 24 -1.25 3.79 19.12
CA ASP A 24 -0.98 4.47 17.85
C ASP A 24 -1.45 3.63 16.66
N CYS A 25 -1.27 2.31 16.71
CA CYS A 25 -1.77 1.40 15.69
C CYS A 25 -3.30 1.46 15.58
N ARG A 26 -4.01 1.35 16.71
CA ARG A 26 -5.49 1.43 16.74
C ARG A 26 -6.00 2.78 16.26
N ARG A 27 -5.38 3.87 16.69
CA ARG A 27 -5.74 5.22 16.25
C ARG A 27 -5.56 5.37 14.75
N HIS A 28 -4.44 4.90 14.21
CA HIS A 28 -4.17 4.99 12.77
C HIS A 28 -5.17 4.15 11.96
N ALA A 29 -5.54 2.95 12.44
CA ALA A 29 -6.58 2.14 11.84
C ALA A 29 -7.95 2.83 11.89
N ALA A 30 -8.34 3.40 13.04
CA ALA A 30 -9.60 4.12 13.21
C ALA A 30 -9.72 5.38 12.33
N MET A 31 -8.59 6.00 11.98
CA MET A 31 -8.53 7.10 11.01
C MET A 31 -8.73 6.64 9.54
N GLY A 32 -8.82 5.33 9.28
CA GLY A 32 -9.00 4.79 7.93
C GLY A 32 -7.69 4.61 7.15
N PHE A 33 -6.57 4.35 7.84
CA PHE A 33 -5.26 4.20 7.19
C PHE A 33 -5.26 3.17 6.06
N GLU A 34 -5.88 2.00 6.27
CA GLU A 34 -5.91 0.94 5.24
C GLU A 34 -6.64 1.39 3.97
N GLU A 35 -7.77 2.08 4.13
CA GLU A 35 -8.53 2.63 2.99
C GLU A 35 -7.72 3.70 2.25
N GLY A 36 -7.13 4.65 2.98
CA GLY A 36 -6.31 5.70 2.40
C GLY A 36 -5.07 5.14 1.68
N TRP A 37 -4.41 4.15 2.27
CA TRP A 37 -3.26 3.47 1.67
C TRP A 37 -3.66 2.69 0.42
N GLY A 38 -4.80 2.01 0.45
CA GLY A 38 -5.39 1.32 -0.71
C GLY A 38 -5.62 2.28 -1.88
N LYS A 39 -6.28 3.41 -1.63
CA LYS A 39 -6.53 4.44 -2.66
C LYS A 39 -5.24 5.00 -3.27
N ALA A 40 -4.21 5.23 -2.46
CA ALA A 40 -2.91 5.68 -2.97
C ALA A 40 -2.24 4.61 -3.86
N LEU A 41 -2.37 3.33 -3.50
CA LEU A 41 -1.87 2.23 -4.33
C LEU A 41 -2.65 2.11 -5.65
N ASP A 42 -3.98 2.27 -5.62
CA ASP A 42 -4.82 2.27 -6.82
C ASP A 42 -4.41 3.39 -7.78
N GLN A 43 -4.21 4.61 -7.28
CA GLN A 43 -3.70 5.75 -8.06
C GLN A 43 -2.35 5.45 -8.72
N LEU A 44 -1.45 4.79 -7.99
CA LEU A 44 -0.15 4.38 -8.53
C LEU A 44 -0.31 3.34 -9.65
N ILE A 45 -1.19 2.34 -9.47
CA ILE A 45 -1.45 1.31 -10.47
C ILE A 45 -2.00 1.94 -11.74
N GLU A 46 -3.01 2.80 -11.62
CA GLU A 46 -3.62 3.52 -12.75
C GLU A 46 -2.57 4.34 -13.51
N PHE A 47 -1.75 5.11 -12.78
CA PHE A 47 -0.66 5.89 -13.37
C PHE A 47 0.34 5.00 -14.14
N MET A 48 0.71 3.85 -13.59
CA MET A 48 1.66 2.94 -14.24
C MET A 48 1.05 2.20 -15.44
N GLN A 49 -0.26 1.95 -15.44
CA GLN A 49 -0.97 1.40 -16.59
C GLN A 49 -1.01 2.41 -17.74
N ALA A 50 -1.33 3.67 -17.45
CA ALA A 50 -1.37 4.76 -18.43
C ALA A 50 0.00 5.01 -19.10
N ARG A 51 1.10 4.69 -18.43
CA ARG A 51 2.48 4.85 -18.93
C ARG A 51 3.01 3.66 -19.71
N ARG A 52 2.24 2.57 -19.80
CA ARG A 52 2.61 1.37 -20.55
C ARG A 52 2.24 1.56 -22.02
N SER A 53 2.85 2.58 -22.64
CA SER A 53 2.79 2.87 -24.09
C SER A 53 3.92 2.18 -24.83
#